data_AF-A0A4Z0NPN6-F1
#
_entry.id   AF-A0A4Z0NPN6-F1
#
_cell.length_a   1.000
_cell.length_b   1.000
_cell.length_c   1.000
_cell.angle_alpha   90.00
_cell.angle_beta   90.00
_cell.angle_gamma   90.00
#
_symmetry.space_group_name_H-M   'P 1'
#
loop_
_entity.id
_entity.type
_entity.pdbx_description
1 polymer ?
#
loop_
_entity_poly.entity_id
_entity_poly.type
_entity_poly.pdbx_seq_one_letter_code
_entity_poly.pdbx_strand_id
1 'polypeptide(L)'
;MTGALPGAAPTASRTGRLSALLPLGAALAAVALAAATGATQRSLDAAGFGQWSYGFFADRYPLFFAAIAYGAARAAFLPLATPNWRGWLGALLGIALVLALSLHPTYGGLVLRAGFSVGGVAFLSGQPMMVAHGLGALMAALVFGSALAVAAVVARGLPRRGSWGRALARCVLRFLALAWALGLLAAARDLGLSGFPRLPLGGQAALALGITLAAFLPHAAMSLIGSRGSVETALGNR
;
A
#
# COMPACT_ATOMS: atom_id res chain seq x y z
N MET A 1 30.76 22.43 40.82
CA MET A 1 30.17 21.10 41.06
C MET A 1 28.65 21.22 40.97
N THR A 2 27.98 20.15 40.52
CA THR A 2 26.53 20.01 40.17
C THR A 2 26.12 20.72 38.88
N GLY A 3 25.68 20.09 37.80
CA GLY A 3 25.37 18.70 37.50
C GLY A 3 24.46 18.73 36.26
N ALA A 4 25.05 18.68 35.06
CA ALA A 4 24.28 18.67 33.82
C ALA A 4 23.60 17.30 33.68
N LEU A 5 22.28 17.24 33.86
CA LEU A 5 21.48 16.05 33.55
C LEU A 5 21.59 15.76 32.04
N PRO A 6 21.88 14.51 31.64
CA PRO A 6 21.87 14.13 30.24
C PRO A 6 20.42 14.17 29.74
N GLY A 7 20.08 15.24 29.01
CA GLY A 7 18.77 15.44 28.41
C GLY A 7 18.44 14.32 27.42
N ALA A 8 17.38 13.57 27.74
CA ALA A 8 16.85 12.51 26.91
C ALA A 8 16.35 13.04 25.55
N ALA A 9 17.04 12.67 24.47
CA ALA A 9 16.47 12.61 23.12
C ALA A 9 17.16 11.47 22.35
N PRO A 10 16.43 10.40 21.98
CA PRO A 10 15.82 10.35 20.65
C PRO A 10 14.54 9.49 20.59
N THR A 11 13.41 9.96 21.12
CA THR A 11 12.12 9.23 20.99
C THR A 11 11.38 9.59 19.69
N ALA A 12 11.42 10.87 19.27
CA ALA A 12 10.71 11.36 18.09
C ALA A 12 11.14 10.67 16.78
N SER A 13 12.43 10.32 16.63
CA SER A 13 12.94 9.65 15.42
C SER A 13 12.54 8.17 15.33
N ARG A 14 12.32 7.51 16.47
CA ARG A 14 11.93 6.10 16.56
C ARG A 14 10.45 5.92 16.20
N THR A 15 9.59 6.81 16.71
CA THR A 15 8.15 6.80 16.44
C THR A 15 7.85 7.06 14.95
N GLY A 16 8.59 7.98 14.31
CA GLY A 16 8.46 8.26 12.88
C GLY A 16 8.82 7.06 11.99
N ARG A 17 9.92 6.34 12.31
CA ARG A 17 10.35 5.16 11.56
C ARG A 17 9.41 3.97 11.73
N LEU A 18 8.91 3.75 12.95
CA LEU A 18 7.94 2.68 13.22
C LEU A 18 6.66 2.91 12.43
N SER A 19 6.13 4.14 12.42
CA SER A 19 4.90 4.47 11.69
C SER A 19 5.00 4.22 10.17
N ALA A 20 6.19 4.35 9.59
CA ALA A 20 6.42 4.12 8.15
C ALA A 20 6.44 2.63 7.78
N LEU A 21 6.75 1.74 8.73
CA LEU A 21 6.79 0.30 8.54
C LEU A 21 5.47 -0.39 8.87
N LEU A 22 4.58 0.25 9.62
CA LEU A 22 3.27 -0.33 9.98
C LEU A 22 2.45 -0.81 8.78
N PRO A 23 2.34 -0.07 7.65
CA PRO A 23 1.58 -0.56 6.49
C PRO A 23 2.21 -1.80 5.86
N LEU A 24 3.55 -1.87 5.81
CA LEU A 24 4.26 -3.06 5.33
C LEU A 24 4.01 -4.25 6.27
N GLY A 25 4.10 -4.01 7.59
CA GLY A 25 3.77 -5.01 8.60
C GLY A 25 2.34 -5.54 8.46
N ALA A 26 1.35 -4.67 8.18
CA ALA A 26 -0.03 -5.06 7.95
C ALA A 26 -0.21 -5.93 6.70
N ALA A 27 0.47 -5.60 5.60
CA ALA A 27 0.46 -6.41 4.39
C ALA A 27 1.04 -7.82 4.63
N LEU A 28 2.18 -7.90 5.31
CA LEU A 28 2.81 -9.17 5.66
C LEU A 28 1.98 -9.97 6.66
N ALA A 29 1.38 -9.30 7.65
CA ALA A 29 0.49 -9.94 8.61
C ALA A 29 -0.75 -10.52 7.93
N ALA A 30 -1.33 -9.83 6.94
CA ALA A 30 -2.45 -10.36 6.18
C ALA A 30 -2.07 -11.67 5.44
N VAL A 31 -0.88 -11.71 4.81
CA VAL A 31 -0.40 -12.92 4.14
C VAL A 31 -0.10 -14.04 5.14
N ALA A 32 0.53 -13.71 6.27
CA ALA A 32 0.82 -14.66 7.33
C ALA A 32 -0.47 -15.24 7.93
N LEU A 33 -1.50 -14.41 8.14
CA LEU A 33 -2.82 -14.85 8.60
C LEU A 33 -3.49 -15.78 7.58
N ALA A 34 -3.46 -15.44 6.29
CA ALA A 34 -3.99 -16.31 5.25
C ALA A 34 -3.27 -17.67 5.21
N ALA A 35 -1.96 -17.69 5.42
CA ALA A 35 -1.16 -18.91 5.52
C ALA A 35 -1.47 -19.71 6.79
N ALA A 36 -1.51 -19.06 7.95
CA ALA A 36 -1.72 -19.70 9.25
C ALA A 36 -3.12 -20.28 9.41
N THR A 37 -4.12 -19.61 8.85
CA THR A 37 -5.52 -20.08 8.86
C THR A 37 -5.80 -21.14 7.80
N GLY A 38 -4.86 -21.38 6.87
CA GLY A 38 -5.11 -22.24 5.72
C GLY A 38 -6.28 -21.76 4.86
N ALA A 39 -6.49 -20.45 4.79
CA ALA A 39 -7.65 -19.87 4.12
C ALA A 39 -7.71 -20.30 2.66
N THR A 40 -8.88 -20.78 2.25
CA THR A 40 -9.20 -21.15 0.87
C THR A 40 -10.45 -20.44 0.40
N GLN A 41 -10.73 -20.45 -0.90
CA GLN A 41 -11.98 -19.94 -1.45
C GLN A 41 -13.19 -20.59 -0.77
N ARG A 42 -13.13 -21.91 -0.54
CA ARG A 42 -14.19 -22.69 0.10
C ARG A 42 -14.44 -22.27 1.54
N SER A 43 -13.38 -22.07 2.33
CA SER A 43 -13.53 -21.66 3.73
C SER A 43 -14.03 -20.22 3.84
N LEU A 44 -13.60 -19.34 2.93
CA LEU A 44 -14.08 -17.96 2.87
C LEU A 44 -15.54 -17.88 2.42
N ASP A 45 -15.95 -18.73 1.48
CA ASP A 45 -17.35 -18.83 1.06
C ASP A 45 -18.26 -19.33 2.17
N ALA A 46 -17.83 -20.38 2.88
CA ALA A 46 -18.54 -20.89 4.06
C ALA A 46 -18.70 -19.82 5.16
N ALA A 47 -17.78 -18.84 5.22
CA ALA A 47 -17.84 -17.70 6.12
C ALA A 47 -18.65 -16.50 5.57
N GLY A 48 -19.31 -16.64 4.41
CA GLY A 48 -20.15 -15.61 3.80
C GLY A 48 -19.41 -14.62 2.89
N PHE A 49 -18.15 -14.88 2.55
CA PHE A 49 -17.33 -14.00 1.71
C PHE A 49 -17.27 -14.43 0.23
N GLY A 50 -18.21 -15.24 -0.25
CA GLY A 50 -18.26 -15.81 -1.60
C GLY A 50 -18.02 -14.80 -2.73
N GLN A 51 -18.64 -13.62 -2.64
CA GLN A 51 -18.51 -12.55 -3.64
C GLN A 51 -17.10 -11.94 -3.75
N TRP A 52 -16.23 -12.18 -2.77
CA TRP A 52 -14.83 -11.73 -2.75
C TRP A 52 -13.81 -12.87 -2.80
N SER A 53 -14.24 -14.11 -2.58
CA SER A 53 -13.38 -15.29 -2.69
C SER A 53 -13.36 -15.87 -4.10
N TYR A 54 -14.44 -15.73 -4.86
CA TYR A 54 -14.55 -16.23 -6.24
C TYR A 54 -14.42 -15.16 -7.31
N GLY A 55 -14.07 -15.60 -8.52
CA GLY A 55 -14.06 -14.79 -9.74
C GLY A 55 -12.67 -14.57 -10.33
N PHE A 56 -12.66 -14.02 -11.54
CA PHE A 56 -11.45 -13.85 -12.36
C PHE A 56 -10.31 -13.16 -11.60
N PHE A 57 -10.60 -12.07 -10.88
CA PHE A 57 -9.56 -11.31 -10.19
C PHE A 57 -9.02 -12.02 -8.94
N ALA A 58 -9.86 -12.76 -8.21
CA ALA A 58 -9.42 -13.54 -7.06
C ALA A 58 -8.48 -14.67 -7.49
N ASP A 59 -8.77 -15.30 -8.63
CA ASP A 59 -7.90 -16.32 -9.20
C ASP A 59 -6.63 -15.73 -9.84
N ARG A 60 -6.73 -14.66 -10.64
CA ARG A 60 -5.59 -14.11 -11.39
C ARG A 60 -4.65 -13.28 -10.52
N TYR A 61 -5.18 -12.54 -9.53
CA TYR A 61 -4.41 -11.59 -8.69
C TYR A 61 -4.58 -11.91 -7.20
N PRO A 62 -4.14 -13.09 -6.76
CA PRO A 62 -4.51 -13.61 -5.46
C PRO A 62 -3.80 -12.88 -4.30
N LEU A 63 -2.69 -12.16 -4.53
CA LEU A 63 -2.01 -11.37 -3.50
C LEU A 63 -2.51 -9.92 -3.38
N PHE A 64 -3.51 -9.51 -4.17
CA PHE A 64 -4.00 -8.14 -4.12
C PHE A 64 -4.62 -7.76 -2.75
N PHE A 65 -5.11 -8.72 -1.95
CA PHE A 65 -5.52 -8.46 -0.56
C PHE A 65 -4.41 -7.85 0.31
N ALA A 66 -3.13 -8.17 0.04
CA ALA A 66 -2.01 -7.57 0.73
C ALA A 66 -1.89 -6.06 0.42
N ALA A 67 -2.23 -5.64 -0.81
CA ALA A 67 -2.32 -4.23 -1.17
C ALA A 67 -3.48 -3.54 -0.45
N ILE A 68 -4.63 -4.20 -0.32
CA ILE A 68 -5.78 -3.67 0.44
C ILE A 68 -5.37 -3.44 1.90
N ALA A 69 -4.76 -4.43 2.55
CA ALA A 69 -4.25 -4.32 3.91
C ALA A 69 -3.22 -3.19 4.05
N TYR A 70 -2.28 -3.08 3.10
CA TYR A 70 -1.29 -2.00 3.05
C TYR A 70 -1.97 -0.62 2.99
N GLY A 71 -2.88 -0.42 2.05
CA GLY A 71 -3.58 0.85 1.83
C GLY A 71 -4.44 1.24 3.02
N ALA A 72 -5.22 0.29 3.54
CA ALA A 72 -6.09 0.50 4.70
C ALA A 72 -5.26 0.87 5.93
N ALA A 73 -4.16 0.17 6.21
CA ALA A 73 -3.25 0.50 7.29
C ALA A 73 -2.65 1.91 7.10
N ARG A 74 -2.23 2.25 5.88
CA ARG A 74 -1.66 3.59 5.61
C ARG A 74 -2.66 4.71 5.87
N ALA A 75 -3.95 4.49 5.60
CA ALA A 75 -5.01 5.42 5.97
C ALA A 75 -5.30 5.41 7.48
N ALA A 76 -5.43 4.23 8.10
CA ALA A 76 -5.74 4.05 9.51
C ALA A 76 -4.72 4.73 10.44
N PHE A 77 -3.44 4.78 10.04
CA PHE A 77 -2.38 5.42 10.82
C PHE A 77 -2.18 6.90 10.53
N LEU A 78 -3.03 7.54 9.72
CA LEU A 78 -3.00 8.99 9.53
C LEU A 78 -3.15 9.81 10.84
N PRO A 79 -4.00 9.43 11.82
CA PRO A 79 -4.15 10.16 13.06
C PRO A 79 -2.86 10.20 13.90
N LEU A 80 -1.97 9.20 13.74
CA LEU A 80 -0.66 9.21 14.42
C LEU A 80 0.26 10.32 13.90
N ALA A 81 0.15 10.66 12.61
CA ALA A 81 0.93 11.73 11.99
C ALA A 81 0.24 13.10 12.10
N THR A 82 -1.09 13.10 12.20
CA THR A 82 -1.93 14.31 12.34
C THR A 82 -3.00 14.04 13.40
N PRO A 83 -2.71 14.23 14.70
CA PRO A 83 -3.61 13.86 15.80
C PRO A 83 -4.69 14.93 16.01
N ASN A 84 -5.49 15.18 14.97
CA ASN A 84 -6.61 16.11 14.98
C ASN A 84 -7.81 15.51 14.23
N TRP A 85 -8.95 16.20 14.26
CA TRP A 85 -10.17 15.73 13.60
C TRP A 85 -9.98 15.48 12.09
N ARG A 86 -9.10 16.25 11.42
CA ARG A 86 -8.77 16.06 10.00
C ARG A 86 -8.01 14.77 9.75
N GLY A 87 -7.11 14.39 10.65
CA GLY A 87 -6.41 13.11 10.59
C GLY A 87 -7.36 11.92 10.67
N TRP A 88 -8.34 11.99 11.60
CA TRP A 88 -9.41 11.00 11.71
C TRP A 88 -10.32 10.97 10.47
N LEU A 89 -10.73 12.14 9.98
CA LEU A 89 -11.53 12.22 8.75
C LEU A 89 -10.78 11.62 7.55
N GLY A 90 -9.49 11.94 7.39
CA GLY A 90 -8.65 11.37 6.35
C GLY A 90 -8.47 9.86 6.51
N ALA A 91 -8.39 9.34 7.74
CA ALA A 91 -8.32 7.91 8.01
C ALA A 91 -9.60 7.19 7.60
N LEU A 92 -10.76 7.67 8.05
CA LEU A 92 -12.07 7.09 7.72
C LEU A 92 -12.32 7.14 6.21
N LEU A 93 -12.09 8.30 5.58
CA LEU A 93 -12.24 8.45 4.14
C LEU A 93 -11.27 7.57 3.37
N GLY A 94 -10.01 7.49 3.79
CA GLY A 94 -9.00 6.67 3.13
C GLY A 94 -9.31 5.18 3.22
N ILE A 95 -9.74 4.69 4.38
CA ILE A 95 -10.18 3.30 4.56
C ILE A 95 -11.39 3.04 3.66
N ALA A 96 -12.41 3.91 3.71
CA ALA A 96 -13.61 3.77 2.89
C ALA A 96 -13.29 3.73 1.39
N LEU A 97 -12.45 4.64 0.89
CA LEU A 97 -12.04 4.67 -0.52
C LEU A 97 -11.20 3.46 -0.92
N VAL A 98 -10.23 3.04 -0.09
CA VAL A 98 -9.42 1.85 -0.38
C VAL A 98 -10.31 0.61 -0.46
N LEU A 99 -11.22 0.42 0.50
CA LEU A 99 -12.12 -0.72 0.51
C LEU A 99 -13.12 -0.65 -0.65
N ALA A 100 -13.77 0.49 -0.88
CA ALA A 100 -14.74 0.65 -1.96
C ALA A 100 -14.09 0.42 -3.33
N LEU A 101 -12.96 1.07 -3.62
CA LEU A 101 -12.29 0.92 -4.92
C LEU A 101 -11.69 -0.48 -5.14
N SER A 102 -11.38 -1.21 -4.07
CA SER A 102 -10.73 -2.53 -4.16
C SER A 102 -11.68 -3.72 -4.03
N LEU A 103 -12.85 -3.54 -3.42
CA LEU A 103 -13.79 -4.62 -3.10
C LEU A 103 -15.20 -4.43 -3.67
N HIS A 104 -15.54 -3.23 -4.20
CA HIS A 104 -16.84 -3.00 -4.83
C HIS A 104 -16.74 -3.03 -6.37
N PRO A 105 -17.63 -3.74 -7.08
CA PRO A 105 -18.69 -4.61 -6.55
C PRO A 105 -18.19 -5.96 -6.01
N THR A 106 -17.01 -6.41 -6.43
CA THR A 106 -16.40 -7.70 -6.06
C THR A 106 -14.90 -7.53 -5.83
N TYR A 107 -14.19 -8.60 -5.45
CA TYR A 107 -12.74 -8.57 -5.26
C TYR A 107 -12.00 -7.99 -6.48
N GLY A 108 -11.06 -7.10 -6.20
CA GLY A 108 -10.32 -6.34 -7.21
C GLY A 108 -10.96 -5.00 -7.56
N GLY A 109 -12.28 -4.87 -7.40
CA GLY A 109 -13.04 -3.64 -7.58
C GLY A 109 -12.68 -2.85 -8.84
N LEU A 110 -12.70 -1.52 -8.72
CA LEU A 110 -12.25 -0.61 -9.78
C LEU A 110 -10.74 -0.70 -10.03
N VAL A 111 -9.93 -0.98 -9.00
CA VAL A 111 -8.46 -0.98 -9.10
C VAL A 111 -7.96 -2.00 -10.12
N LEU A 112 -8.33 -3.28 -9.94
CA LEU A 112 -7.90 -4.35 -10.84
C LEU A 112 -8.65 -4.29 -12.17
N ARG A 113 -9.92 -3.86 -12.20
CA ARG A 113 -10.67 -3.69 -13.44
C ARG A 113 -10.03 -2.63 -14.33
N ALA A 114 -9.71 -1.45 -13.81
CA ALA A 114 -9.07 -0.39 -14.57
C ALA A 114 -7.68 -0.82 -15.08
N GLY A 115 -6.87 -1.47 -14.23
CA GLY A 115 -5.57 -2.01 -14.62
C GLY A 115 -5.68 -3.06 -15.72
N PHE A 116 -6.58 -4.02 -15.57
CA PHE A 116 -6.80 -5.07 -16.55
C PHE A 116 -7.36 -4.54 -17.87
N SER A 117 -8.31 -3.60 -17.84
CA SER A 117 -8.86 -2.97 -19.05
C SER A 117 -7.79 -2.21 -19.83
N VAL A 118 -6.99 -1.37 -19.16
CA VAL A 118 -5.92 -0.61 -19.83
C VAL A 118 -4.83 -1.54 -20.37
N GLY A 119 -4.38 -2.52 -19.58
CA GLY A 119 -3.39 -3.49 -20.03
C GLY A 119 -3.90 -4.35 -21.19
N GLY A 120 -5.16 -4.79 -21.13
CA GLY A 120 -5.81 -5.56 -22.18
C GLY A 120 -5.92 -4.78 -23.48
N VAL A 121 -6.38 -3.52 -23.43
CA VAL A 121 -6.46 -2.66 -24.62
C VAL A 121 -5.06 -2.41 -25.21
N ALA A 122 -4.06 -2.16 -24.38
CA ALA A 122 -2.68 -1.98 -24.86
C ALA A 122 -2.16 -3.23 -25.58
N PHE A 123 -2.39 -4.42 -25.02
CA PHE A 123 -2.01 -5.69 -25.64
C PHE A 123 -2.75 -5.91 -26.97
N LEU A 124 -4.06 -5.69 -27.01
CA LEU A 124 -4.87 -5.79 -28.23
C LEU A 124 -4.46 -4.76 -29.30
N SER A 125 -3.85 -3.66 -28.89
CA SER A 125 -3.28 -2.63 -29.78
C SER A 125 -1.88 -2.99 -30.28
N GLY A 126 -1.41 -4.22 -30.07
CA GLY A 126 -0.12 -4.71 -30.55
C GLY A 126 1.09 -4.33 -29.69
N GLN A 127 0.87 -3.80 -28.48
CA GLN A 127 1.99 -3.51 -27.58
C GLN A 127 2.60 -4.80 -27.01
N PRO A 128 3.92 -4.84 -26.79
CA PRO A 128 4.57 -5.97 -26.12
C PRO A 128 3.94 -6.26 -24.76
N MET A 129 3.88 -7.54 -24.37
CA MET A 129 3.27 -7.98 -23.11
C MET A 129 3.80 -7.21 -21.89
N MET A 130 5.11 -6.96 -21.83
CA MET A 130 5.71 -6.20 -20.74
C MET A 130 5.19 -4.75 -20.65
N VAL A 131 4.97 -4.09 -21.79
CA VAL A 131 4.42 -2.73 -21.85
C VAL A 131 2.96 -2.74 -21.43
N ALA A 132 2.17 -3.70 -21.89
CA ALA A 132 0.77 -3.87 -21.51
C ALA A 132 0.61 -4.08 -20.00
N HIS A 133 1.43 -4.95 -19.40
CA HIS A 133 1.46 -5.17 -17.95
C HIS A 133 1.86 -3.91 -17.19
N GLY A 134 2.89 -3.19 -17.67
CA GLY A 134 3.34 -1.93 -17.07
C GLY A 134 2.24 -0.87 -17.07
N LEU A 135 1.53 -0.68 -18.20
CA LEU A 135 0.42 0.26 -18.31
C LEU A 135 -0.75 -0.12 -17.40
N GLY A 136 -1.08 -1.41 -17.32
CA GLY A 136 -2.10 -1.90 -16.39
C GLY A 136 -1.74 -1.64 -14.93
N ALA A 137 -0.47 -1.86 -14.54
CA ALA A 137 0.02 -1.59 -13.20
C ALA A 137 0.00 -0.08 -12.87
N LEU A 138 0.36 0.78 -13.83
CA LEU A 138 0.27 2.23 -13.67
C LEU A 138 -1.17 2.69 -13.47
N MET A 139 -2.13 2.16 -14.24
CA MET A 139 -3.54 2.50 -14.08
C MET A 139 -4.10 2.02 -12.74
N ALA A 140 -3.78 0.78 -12.33
CA ALA A 140 -4.17 0.27 -11.03
C ALA A 140 -3.60 1.14 -9.89
N ALA A 141 -2.32 1.54 -10.01
CA ALA A 141 -1.67 2.43 -9.05
C ALA A 141 -2.26 3.84 -9.05
N LEU A 142 -2.77 4.33 -10.17
CA LEU A 142 -3.44 5.62 -10.24
C LEU A 142 -4.74 5.59 -9.45
N VAL A 143 -5.57 4.58 -9.69
CA VAL A 143 -6.84 4.40 -8.96
C VAL A 143 -6.57 4.19 -7.47
N PHE A 144 -5.71 3.24 -7.13
CA PHE A 144 -5.39 2.92 -5.72
C PHE A 144 -4.68 4.09 -5.01
N GLY A 145 -3.72 4.72 -5.69
CA GLY A 145 -2.96 5.85 -5.19
C GLY A 145 -3.83 7.10 -4.99
N SER A 146 -4.87 7.29 -5.82
CA SER A 146 -5.82 8.42 -5.67
C SER A 146 -6.57 8.36 -4.35
N ALA A 147 -7.02 7.17 -3.91
CA ALA A 147 -7.64 6.99 -2.60
C ALA A 147 -6.72 7.45 -1.46
N LEU A 148 -5.45 7.04 -1.52
CA LEU A 148 -4.47 7.42 -0.52
C LEU A 148 -4.07 8.90 -0.61
N ALA A 149 -4.05 9.48 -1.80
CA ALA A 149 -3.74 10.88 -2.03
C ALA A 149 -4.85 11.78 -1.48
N VAL A 150 -6.12 11.47 -1.76
CA VAL A 150 -7.29 12.17 -1.23
C VAL A 150 -7.28 12.12 0.30
N ALA A 151 -7.10 10.94 0.89
CA ALA A 151 -6.98 10.78 2.34
C ALA A 151 -5.87 11.66 2.95
N ALA A 152 -4.70 11.68 2.30
CA ALA A 152 -3.57 12.48 2.76
C ALA A 152 -3.82 13.99 2.64
N VAL A 153 -4.46 14.45 1.56
CA VAL A 153 -4.82 15.86 1.34
C VAL A 153 -5.87 16.32 2.35
N VAL A 154 -6.87 15.48 2.65
CA VAL A 154 -7.87 15.79 3.68
C VAL A 154 -7.21 15.93 5.06
N ALA A 155 -6.36 14.96 5.42
CA ALA A 155 -5.67 14.95 6.71
C ALA A 155 -4.66 16.10 6.88
N ARG A 156 -3.85 16.40 5.85
CA ARG A 156 -2.67 17.28 5.97
C ARG A 156 -2.80 18.62 5.25
N GLY A 157 -3.76 18.76 4.34
CA GLY A 157 -3.87 19.90 3.42
C GLY A 157 -2.88 19.82 2.26
N LEU A 158 -2.92 20.84 1.40
CA LEU A 158 -2.03 20.97 0.25
C LEU A 158 -0.61 21.39 0.67
N PRO A 159 0.43 21.01 -0.10
CA PRO A 159 1.79 21.43 0.17
C PRO A 159 1.95 22.96 0.06
N ARG A 160 2.83 23.53 0.90
CA ARG A 160 3.17 24.96 0.90
C ARG A 160 3.77 25.38 -0.44
N ARG A 161 3.46 26.59 -0.92
CA ARG A 161 3.81 27.13 -2.25
C ARG A 161 5.29 26.94 -2.63
N GLY A 162 6.24 27.17 -1.71
CA GLY A 162 7.68 26.98 -1.94
C GLY A 162 8.20 25.53 -1.92
N SER A 163 7.32 24.53 -1.72
CA SER A 163 7.69 23.10 -1.64
C SER A 163 7.06 22.25 -2.73
N TRP A 164 6.37 22.86 -3.70
CA TRP A 164 5.59 22.17 -4.72
C TRP A 164 6.43 21.21 -5.57
N GLY A 165 7.60 21.64 -6.08
CA GLY A 165 8.47 20.77 -6.87
C GLY A 165 8.91 19.51 -6.11
N ARG A 166 9.34 19.68 -4.85
CA ARG A 166 9.70 18.54 -3.97
C ARG A 166 8.49 17.68 -3.58
N ALA A 167 7.31 18.27 -3.47
CA ALA A 167 6.08 17.52 -3.21
C ALA A 167 5.66 16.69 -4.42
N LEU A 168 5.75 17.27 -5.62
CA LEU A 168 5.45 16.61 -6.89
C LEU A 168 6.43 15.45 -7.15
N ALA A 169 7.74 15.70 -7.02
CA ALA A 169 8.75 14.64 -7.19
C ALA A 169 8.51 13.46 -6.22
N ARG A 170 8.21 13.74 -4.95
CA ARG A 170 7.85 12.69 -3.98
C ARG A 170 6.53 11.99 -4.33
N CYS A 171 5.57 12.72 -4.87
CA CYS A 171 4.30 12.15 -5.33
C CYS A 171 4.54 11.17 -6.49
N VAL A 172 5.32 11.57 -7.49
CA VAL A 172 5.68 10.73 -8.64
C VAL A 172 6.45 9.50 -8.19
N LEU A 173 7.47 9.66 -7.33
CA LEU A 173 8.24 8.51 -6.81
C LEU A 173 7.36 7.51 -6.04
N ARG A 174 6.45 8.00 -5.19
CA ARG A 174 5.50 7.15 -4.47
C ARG A 174 4.52 6.46 -5.42
N PHE A 175 4.04 7.17 -6.42
CA PHE A 175 3.19 6.59 -7.46
C PHE A 175 3.91 5.47 -8.22
N LEU A 176 5.14 5.70 -8.66
CA LEU A 176 5.96 4.68 -9.33
C LEU A 176 6.24 3.48 -8.42
N ALA A 177 6.49 3.71 -7.13
CA ALA A 177 6.66 2.63 -6.16
C ALA A 177 5.36 1.82 -5.94
N LEU A 178 4.19 2.45 -6.00
CA LEU A 178 2.90 1.74 -5.98
C LEU A 178 2.66 0.96 -7.29
N ALA A 179 3.01 1.53 -8.44
CA ALA A 179 2.93 0.85 -9.73
C ALA A 179 3.83 -0.39 -9.75
N TRP A 180 5.06 -0.27 -9.25
CA TRP A 180 5.95 -1.40 -9.01
C TRP A 180 5.29 -2.45 -8.11
N ALA A 181 4.76 -2.04 -6.96
CA ALA A 181 4.14 -2.96 -6.01
C ALA A 181 3.00 -3.75 -6.65
N LEU A 182 2.06 -3.07 -7.31
CA LEU A 182 0.90 -3.71 -7.94
C LEU A 182 1.30 -4.56 -9.15
N GLY A 183 2.30 -4.13 -9.93
CA GLY A 183 2.87 -4.93 -11.00
C GLY A 183 3.50 -6.23 -10.49
N LEU A 184 4.26 -6.17 -9.40
CA LEU A 184 4.90 -7.34 -8.82
C LEU A 184 3.88 -8.30 -8.19
N LEU A 185 2.87 -7.79 -7.48
CA LEU A 185 1.77 -8.60 -6.98
C LEU A 185 0.97 -9.24 -8.13
N ALA A 186 0.83 -8.53 -9.26
CA ALA A 186 0.17 -9.07 -10.44
C ALA A 186 0.97 -10.18 -11.12
N ALA A 187 2.30 -10.09 -11.08
CA ALA A 187 3.20 -11.12 -11.59
C ALA A 187 3.35 -12.32 -10.63
N ALA A 188 2.69 -12.33 -9.46
CA ALA A 188 2.91 -13.35 -8.45
C ALA A 188 2.73 -14.79 -8.96
N ARG A 189 1.76 -15.03 -9.85
CA ARG A 189 1.56 -16.35 -10.45
C ARG A 189 2.66 -16.73 -11.43
N ASP A 190 3.13 -15.76 -12.21
CA ASP A 190 4.23 -15.95 -13.15
C ASP A 190 5.57 -16.17 -12.41
N LEU A 191 5.66 -15.71 -11.15
CA LEU A 191 6.76 -15.96 -10.21
C LEU A 191 6.64 -17.30 -9.44
N GLY A 192 5.66 -18.13 -9.76
CA GLY A 192 5.51 -19.49 -9.21
C GLY A 192 4.42 -19.65 -8.14
N LEU A 193 3.71 -18.59 -7.75
CA LEU A 193 2.57 -18.71 -6.85
C LEU A 193 1.39 -19.40 -7.55
N SER A 194 1.01 -20.58 -7.09
CA SER A 194 0.03 -21.42 -7.77
C SER A 194 -0.94 -22.08 -6.79
N GLY A 195 -2.17 -22.31 -7.25
CA GLY A 195 -3.20 -22.97 -6.44
C GLY A 195 -3.94 -22.03 -5.48
N PHE A 196 -3.29 -21.06 -4.83
CA PHE A 196 -3.97 -20.07 -3.99
C PHE A 196 -4.85 -19.12 -4.85
N PRO A 197 -6.12 -18.86 -4.48
CA PRO A 197 -6.78 -19.18 -3.21
C PRO A 197 -7.60 -20.48 -3.19
N ARG A 198 -7.57 -21.31 -4.23
CA ARG A 198 -8.27 -22.62 -4.26
C ARG A 198 -7.64 -23.63 -3.30
N LEU A 199 -6.32 -23.59 -3.18
CA LEU A 199 -5.52 -24.35 -2.22
C LEU A 199 -4.94 -23.38 -1.17
N PRO A 200 -4.69 -23.84 0.06
CA PRO A 200 -4.09 -23.00 1.09
C PRO A 200 -2.67 -22.58 0.71
N LEU A 201 -2.23 -21.41 1.17
CA LEU A 201 -0.88 -20.89 0.90
C LEU A 201 0.22 -21.86 1.36
N GLY A 202 0.03 -22.54 2.50
CA GLY A 202 0.87 -23.65 2.98
C GLY A 202 2.36 -23.48 2.67
N GLY A 203 2.92 -24.40 1.87
CA GLY A 203 4.33 -24.39 1.46
C GLY A 203 4.78 -23.19 0.61
N GLN A 204 3.85 -22.43 0.02
CA GLN A 204 4.13 -21.20 -0.74
C GLN A 204 4.05 -19.92 0.10
N ALA A 205 3.79 -20.02 1.41
CA ALA A 205 3.67 -18.86 2.29
C ALA A 205 4.94 -17.99 2.29
N ALA A 206 6.13 -18.61 2.30
CA ALA A 206 7.40 -17.88 2.23
C ALA A 206 7.56 -17.09 0.93
N LEU A 207 7.14 -17.67 -0.21
CA LEU A 207 7.15 -16.99 -1.52
C LEU A 207 6.18 -15.81 -1.52
N ALA A 208 4.95 -16.01 -1.05
CA ALA A 208 3.95 -14.94 -0.97
C ALA A 208 4.41 -13.77 -0.07
N LEU A 209 5.03 -14.09 1.08
CA LEU A 209 5.62 -13.10 1.98
C LEU A 209 6.79 -12.37 1.30
N GLY A 210 7.67 -13.09 0.62
CA GLY A 210 8.79 -12.53 -0.12
C GLY A 210 8.36 -11.58 -1.24
N ILE A 211 7.37 -11.97 -2.05
CA ILE A 211 6.79 -11.13 -3.09
C ILE A 211 6.15 -9.88 -2.49
N THR A 212 5.38 -10.03 -1.42
CA THR A 212 4.72 -8.91 -0.73
C THR A 212 5.73 -7.93 -0.14
N LEU A 213 6.81 -8.46 0.47
CA LEU A 213 7.91 -7.65 0.97
C LEU A 213 8.57 -6.88 -0.19
N ALA A 214 8.97 -7.57 -1.26
CA ALA A 214 9.60 -6.95 -2.42
C ALA A 214 8.71 -5.91 -3.12
N ALA A 215 7.39 -6.12 -3.10
CA ALA A 215 6.41 -5.20 -3.69
C ALA A 215 6.36 -3.87 -2.92
N PHE A 216 6.23 -3.92 -1.59
CA PHE A 216 5.98 -2.72 -0.78
C PHE A 216 7.24 -2.10 -0.17
N LEU A 217 8.38 -2.80 -0.17
CA LEU A 217 9.64 -2.31 0.40
C LEU A 217 10.08 -0.97 -0.22
N PRO A 218 10.06 -0.76 -1.55
CA PRO A 218 10.43 0.53 -2.14
C PRO A 218 9.56 1.68 -1.63
N HIS A 219 8.25 1.46 -1.53
CA HIS A 219 7.31 2.48 -1.07
C HIS A 219 7.48 2.79 0.44
N ALA A 220 7.73 1.76 1.26
CA ALA A 220 8.06 1.92 2.68
C ALA A 220 9.40 2.66 2.88
N ALA A 221 10.44 2.32 2.11
CA ALA A 221 11.76 2.95 2.19
C ALA A 221 11.70 4.46 1.91
N MET A 222 10.92 4.88 0.91
CA MET A 222 10.70 6.31 0.62
C MET A 222 10.05 7.07 1.78
N SER A 223 9.25 6.39 2.60
CA SER A 223 8.62 6.99 3.79
C SER A 223 9.61 7.15 4.96
N LEU A 224 10.63 6.30 5.02
CA LEU A 224 11.72 6.40 6.02
C LEU A 224 12.69 7.54 5.70
N ILE A 225 13.01 7.76 4.42
CA ILE A 225 13.97 8.79 3.99
C ILE A 225 13.44 10.20 4.27
N GLY A 226 12.13 10.42 4.12
CA GLY A 226 11.48 11.71 4.38
C GLY A 226 11.36 12.10 5.85
N SER A 227 11.64 11.19 6.81
CA SER A 227 11.59 11.46 8.25
C SER A 227 12.89 12.06 8.80
N ARG A 228 13.93 12.22 7.96
CA ARG A 228 15.15 12.98 8.29
C ARG A 228 14.91 14.46 7.95
N GLY A 229 14.33 15.23 8.86
CA GLY A 229 14.15 16.66 8.67
C GLY A 229 14.15 17.44 9.98
N SER A 230 15.01 18.46 10.02
CA SER A 230 15.11 19.52 11.03
C SER A 230 16.04 19.28 12.23
N VAL A 231 17.35 19.25 11.99
CA VAL A 231 18.37 19.54 13.03
C VAL A 231 19.04 20.90 12.81
N GLU A 232 18.93 21.52 11.64
CA GLU A 232 19.51 22.84 11.39
C GLU A 232 18.45 23.95 11.43
N THR A 233 18.35 24.58 12.60
CA THR A 233 18.45 26.04 12.80
C THR A 233 18.05 26.34 14.25
N ALA A 234 18.98 26.12 15.18
CA ALA A 234 18.98 26.91 16.40
C ALA A 234 19.29 28.35 15.98
N LEU A 235 18.25 29.16 15.74
CA LEU A 235 18.40 30.60 15.71
C LEU A 235 18.90 31.01 17.09
N GLY A 236 20.17 31.38 17.15
CA GLY A 236 20.75 32.02 18.32
C GLY A 236 19.96 33.29 18.62
N ASN A 237 19.33 33.31 19.80
CA ASN A 237 18.90 34.57 20.39
C ASN A 237 20.17 35.33 20.78
N ARG A 238 20.38 36.48 20.13
CA ARG A 238 21.05 37.62 20.74
C ARG A 238 20.02 38.38 21.58
#